data_AF-M5S5K5-F1
#
_entry.id   AF-M5S5K5-F1
#
_cell.length_a   1.000
_cell.length_b   1.000
_cell.length_c   1.000
_cell.angle_alpha   90.00
_cell.angle_beta   90.00
_cell.angle_gamma   90.00
#
_symmetry.space_group_name_H-M   'P 1'
#
loop_
_entity.id
_entity.type
_entity.pdbx_description
1 polymer ?
#
loop_
_entity_poly.entity_id
_entity_poly.type
_entity_poly.pdbx_seq_one_letter_code
_entity_poly.pdbx_strand_id
1 'polypeptide(L)'
;MFLLVASIVTCLLAWACLHDVRTREIPDWISVLIGSVAVISSLLGWLGLSIVWVLAGGVVGLAIAYALFRFAKLGGGDGKLIIAIAMLVGPVGILIVLFGMAIAGGVLSLIAMLRGQSDYAYVPAITAGFVGYVGFVHFLV
;
A
#
# COMPACT_ATOMS: atom_id res chain seq x y z
N MET A 1 19.48 3.59 3.35
CA MET A 1 18.65 4.45 2.48
C MET A 1 17.23 3.91 2.29
N PHE A 2 17.03 2.61 2.14
CA PHE A 2 15.69 2.00 2.14
C PHE A 2 14.80 2.45 3.31
N LEU A 3 15.30 2.46 4.56
CA LEU A 3 14.55 2.93 5.72
C LEU A 3 14.09 4.39 5.61
N LEU A 4 14.89 5.26 4.99
CA LEU A 4 14.48 6.65 4.75
C LEU A 4 13.28 6.71 3.79
N VAL A 5 13.34 5.96 2.71
CA VAL A 5 12.25 5.84 1.73
C VAL A 5 11.01 5.26 2.39
N ALA A 6 11.16 4.19 3.18
CA ALA A 6 10.06 3.58 3.92
C ALA A 6 9.41 4.56 4.91
N SER A 7 10.19 5.37 5.62
CA SER A 7 9.68 6.40 6.53
C SER A 7 8.88 7.48 5.78
N ILE A 8 9.37 7.96 4.63
CA ILE A 8 8.66 8.93 3.79
C ILE A 8 7.31 8.36 3.34
N VAL A 9 7.31 7.12 2.83
CA VAL A 9 6.08 6.46 2.37
C VAL A 9 5.12 6.19 3.52
N THR A 10 5.63 5.82 4.69
CA THR A 10 4.80 5.65 5.90
C THR A 10 4.13 6.97 6.32
N CYS A 11 4.84 8.09 6.24
CA CYS A 11 4.25 9.41 6.49
C CYS A 11 3.15 9.76 5.47
N LEU A 12 3.35 9.44 4.19
CA LEU A 12 2.33 9.63 3.15
C LEU A 12 1.10 8.75 3.38
N LEU A 13 1.30 7.49 3.77
CA LEU A 13 0.21 6.58 4.12
C LEU A 13 -0.52 7.00 5.39
N ALA A 14 0.19 7.54 6.39
CA ALA A 14 -0.44 8.13 7.57
C ALA A 14 -1.31 9.33 7.20
N TRP A 15 -0.86 10.16 6.25
CA TRP A 15 -1.67 11.26 5.71
C TRP A 15 -2.89 10.77 4.93
N ALA A 16 -2.73 9.74 4.09
CA ALA A 16 -3.84 9.09 3.40
C ALA A 16 -4.85 8.49 4.38
N CYS A 17 -4.38 7.85 5.45
CA CYS A 17 -5.20 7.29 6.52
C CYS A 17 -6.06 8.37 7.19
N LEU A 18 -5.48 9.54 7.47
CA LEU A 18 -6.21 10.66 8.05
C LEU A 18 -7.33 11.16 7.13
N HIS A 19 -7.08 11.24 5.82
CA HIS A 19 -8.09 11.60 4.83
C HIS A 19 -9.16 10.52 4.68
N ASP A 20 -8.78 9.25 4.55
CA ASP A 20 -9.70 8.13 4.40
C ASP A 20 -10.67 8.00 5.60
N VAL A 21 -10.16 8.20 6.83
CA VAL A 21 -11.00 8.20 8.04
C VAL A 21 -11.95 9.40 8.10
N ARG A 22 -11.55 10.57 7.60
CA ARG A 22 -12.34 11.81 7.70
C ARG A 22 -13.33 11.99 6.56
N THR A 23 -12.90 11.72 5.33
CA THR A 23 -13.64 12.08 4.10
C THR A 23 -13.98 10.86 3.25
N ARG A 24 -13.53 9.64 3.60
CA ARG A 24 -13.68 8.44 2.76
C ARG A 24 -13.12 8.59 1.35
N GLU A 25 -12.20 9.55 1.19
CA GLU A 25 -11.58 9.87 -0.09
C GLU A 25 -10.08 9.95 0.11
N ILE A 26 -9.35 9.31 -0.80
CA ILE A 26 -7.89 9.28 -0.79
C ILE A 26 -7.42 10.26 -1.86
N PRO A 27 -6.66 11.31 -1.51
CA PRO A 27 -6.15 12.24 -2.50
C PRO A 27 -5.22 11.54 -3.50
N ASP A 28 -5.55 11.66 -4.80
CA ASP A 28 -4.83 10.98 -5.90
C ASP A 28 -3.34 11.29 -5.93
N TRP A 29 -2.96 12.51 -5.52
CA TRP A 29 -1.55 12.93 -5.49
C TRP A 29 -0.70 12.08 -4.55
N ILE A 30 -1.28 11.44 -3.52
CA ILE A 30 -0.53 10.56 -2.61
C ILE A 30 -0.04 9.32 -3.36
N SER A 31 -0.93 8.68 -4.13
CA SER A 31 -0.58 7.50 -4.93
C SER A 31 0.48 7.85 -5.98
N VAL A 32 0.32 9.00 -6.65
CA VAL A 32 1.30 9.50 -7.63
C VAL A 32 2.65 9.75 -6.97
N LEU A 33 2.68 10.35 -5.79
CA LEU A 33 3.92 10.66 -5.09
C LEU A 33 4.63 9.38 -4.62
N ILE A 34 3.90 8.39 -4.09
CA ILE A 34 4.47 7.09 -3.70
C ILE A 34 5.09 6.39 -4.93
N GLY A 35 4.36 6.34 -6.06
CA GLY A 35 4.88 5.77 -7.29
C GLY A 35 6.12 6.52 -7.83
N SER A 36 6.13 7.85 -7.74
CA SER A 36 7.29 8.67 -8.13
C SER A 36 8.50 8.41 -7.22
N VAL A 37 8.27 8.32 -5.90
CA VAL A 37 9.31 7.96 -4.92
C VAL A 37 9.88 6.57 -5.23
N ALA A 38 9.06 5.60 -5.62
CA ALA A 38 9.52 4.27 -6.01
C ALA A 38 10.46 4.32 -7.22
N VAL A 39 10.06 5.02 -8.29
CA VAL A 39 10.88 5.16 -9.51
C VAL A 39 12.19 5.89 -9.21
N ILE A 40 12.13 7.05 -8.56
CA ILE A 40 13.33 7.85 -8.25
C ILE A 40 14.28 7.06 -7.35
N SER A 41 13.76 6.42 -6.30
CA SER A 41 14.58 5.64 -5.36
C SER A 41 15.22 4.41 -6.02
N SER A 42 14.57 3.80 -7.01
CA SER A 42 15.15 2.72 -7.81
C SER A 42 16.29 3.22 -8.71
N LEU A 43 16.11 4.35 -9.39
CA LEU A 43 17.15 4.95 -10.24
C LEU A 43 18.39 5.37 -9.43
N LEU A 44 18.20 5.79 -8.18
CA LEU A 44 19.28 6.10 -7.24
C LEU A 44 19.87 4.87 -6.54
N GLY A 45 19.33 3.67 -6.79
CA GLY A 45 19.79 2.41 -6.18
C GLY A 45 19.40 2.24 -4.70
N TRP A 46 18.51 3.08 -4.17
CA TRP A 46 18.17 3.10 -2.74
C TRP A 46 17.23 1.98 -2.30
N LEU A 47 16.51 1.37 -3.25
CA LEU A 47 15.57 0.27 -3.00
C LEU A 47 16.23 -1.12 -3.08
N GLY A 48 17.40 -1.25 -3.71
CA GLY A 48 17.92 -2.56 -4.13
C GLY A 48 17.08 -3.25 -5.22
N LEU A 49 16.06 -2.57 -5.76
CA LEU A 49 15.24 -3.01 -6.89
C LEU A 49 15.61 -2.22 -8.14
N SER A 50 15.83 -2.91 -9.26
CA SER A 50 16.01 -2.27 -10.55
C SER A 50 14.68 -1.71 -11.06
N ILE A 51 14.74 -0.75 -11.99
CA ILE A 51 13.55 -0.10 -12.56
C ILE A 51 12.61 -1.11 -13.22
N VAL A 52 13.14 -2.20 -13.78
CA VAL A 52 12.36 -3.29 -14.36
C VAL A 52 11.47 -3.95 -13.31
N TRP A 53 12.00 -4.19 -12.10
CA TRP A 53 11.22 -4.79 -11.00
C TRP A 53 10.22 -3.82 -10.39
N VAL A 54 10.51 -2.52 -10.38
CA VAL A 54 9.54 -1.48 -9.99
C VAL A 54 8.35 -1.46 -10.95
N LEU A 55 8.62 -1.45 -12.26
CA LEU A 55 7.56 -1.46 -13.28
C LEU A 55 6.78 -2.79 -13.25
N ALA A 56 7.45 -3.92 -13.11
CA ALA A 56 6.80 -5.22 -12.94
C ALA A 56 5.91 -5.24 -11.69
N GLY A 57 6.38 -4.65 -10.58
CA GLY A 57 5.58 -4.45 -9.38
C GLY A 57 4.33 -3.63 -9.65
N GLY A 58 4.43 -2.52 -10.39
CA GLY A 58 3.27 -1.72 -10.80
C GLY A 58 2.27 -2.48 -11.67
N VAL A 59 2.73 -3.27 -12.63
CA VAL A 59 1.86 -4.11 -13.49
C VAL A 59 1.13 -5.17 -12.66
N VAL A 60 1.85 -5.86 -11.76
CA VAL A 60 1.25 -6.85 -10.85
C VAL A 60 0.26 -6.17 -9.90
N GLY A 61 0.63 -5.02 -9.33
CA GLY A 61 -0.24 -4.22 -8.49
C GLY A 61 -1.52 -3.79 -9.21
N LEU A 62 -1.43 -3.42 -10.49
CA LEU A 62 -2.59 -3.07 -11.32
C LEU A 62 -3.51 -4.27 -11.54
N ALA A 63 -2.94 -5.44 -11.86
CA ALA A 63 -3.72 -6.67 -12.04
C ALA A 63 -4.46 -7.05 -10.74
N ILE A 64 -3.79 -6.94 -9.59
CA ILE A 64 -4.38 -7.22 -8.28
C ILE A 64 -5.45 -6.18 -7.93
N ALA A 65 -5.16 -4.89 -8.07
CA ALA A 65 -6.11 -3.82 -7.79
C ALA A 65 -7.37 -3.96 -8.66
N TYR A 66 -7.22 -4.29 -9.94
CA TYR A 66 -8.34 -4.58 -10.82
C TYR A 66 -9.16 -5.80 -10.37
N ALA A 67 -8.49 -6.89 -9.98
CA ALA A 67 -9.18 -8.07 -9.46
C ALA A 67 -9.96 -7.76 -8.17
N LEU A 68 -9.35 -7.02 -7.23
CA LEU A 68 -10.01 -6.61 -5.99
C LEU A 68 -11.17 -5.64 -6.23
N PHE A 69 -11.03 -4.71 -7.17
CA PHE A 69 -12.13 -3.84 -7.60
C PHE A 69 -13.29 -4.65 -8.18
N ARG A 70 -12.99 -5.62 -9.06
CA ARG A 70 -14.02 -6.41 -9.76
C ARG A 70 -14.73 -7.42 -8.86
N PHE A 71 -13.99 -8.14 -8.02
CA PHE A 71 -14.52 -9.27 -7.24
C PHE A 71 -14.81 -8.91 -5.78
N ALA A 72 -14.02 -8.02 -5.17
CA ALA A 72 -14.15 -7.64 -3.76
C ALA A 72 -14.77 -6.25 -3.55
N LYS A 73 -15.11 -5.53 -4.63
CA LYS A 73 -15.65 -4.15 -4.59
C LYS A 73 -14.76 -3.17 -3.82
N LEU A 74 -13.44 -3.39 -3.84
CA LEU A 74 -12.49 -2.47 -3.22
C LEU A 74 -12.56 -1.09 -3.89
N GLY A 75 -12.40 -0.01 -3.13
CA GLY A 75 -12.45 1.35 -3.64
C GLY A 75 -11.37 1.63 -4.69
N GLY A 76 -11.69 2.49 -5.67
CA GLY A 76 -10.71 2.89 -6.69
C GLY A 76 -9.48 3.60 -6.11
N GLY A 77 -9.65 4.35 -5.01
CA GLY A 77 -8.55 4.99 -4.29
C GLY A 77 -7.59 3.98 -3.66
N ASP A 78 -8.12 2.95 -3.01
CA ASP A 78 -7.31 1.85 -2.44
C ASP A 78 -6.53 1.11 -3.53
N GLY A 79 -7.17 0.88 -4.68
CA GLY A 79 -6.52 0.29 -5.85
C GLY A 79 -5.30 1.09 -6.32
N LYS A 80 -5.41 2.43 -6.39
CA LYS A 80 -4.29 3.31 -6.76
C LYS A 80 -3.13 3.22 -5.75
N LEU A 81 -3.44 3.13 -4.44
CA LEU A 81 -2.42 2.94 -3.42
C LEU A 81 -1.75 1.57 -3.53
N ILE A 82 -2.50 0.50 -3.79
CA ILE A 82 -1.94 -0.85 -3.98
C ILE A 82 -0.97 -0.86 -5.16
N ILE A 83 -1.31 -0.21 -6.28
CA ILE A 83 -0.42 -0.08 -7.43
C ILE A 83 0.88 0.63 -7.05
N ALA A 84 0.76 1.79 -6.37
CA ALA A 84 1.91 2.59 -5.99
C ALA A 84 2.83 1.86 -4.99
N ILE A 85 2.26 1.15 -4.01
CA ILE A 85 3.04 0.34 -3.07
C ILE A 85 3.69 -0.84 -3.79
N ALA A 86 2.99 -1.50 -4.72
CA ALA A 86 3.55 -2.61 -5.50
C ALA A 86 4.77 -2.18 -6.32
N MET A 87 4.78 -0.95 -6.86
CA MET A 87 5.97 -0.38 -7.50
C MET A 87 7.14 -0.25 -6.53
N LEU A 88 6.88 0.13 -5.28
CA LEU A 88 7.90 0.35 -4.26
C LEU A 88 8.51 -0.96 -3.73
N VAL A 89 7.68 -1.97 -3.49
CA VAL A 89 8.10 -3.24 -2.86
C VAL A 89 8.37 -4.36 -3.87
N GLY A 90 8.02 -4.15 -5.14
CA GLY A 90 8.15 -5.12 -6.20
C GLY A 90 7.05 -6.20 -6.20
N PRO A 91 7.07 -7.10 -7.20
CA PRO A 91 5.99 -8.06 -7.44
C PRO A 91 5.91 -9.18 -6.38
N VAL A 92 7.01 -9.47 -5.68
CA VAL A 92 7.01 -10.44 -4.57
C VAL A 92 6.66 -9.76 -3.26
N GLY A 93 7.23 -8.58 -2.99
CA GLY A 93 6.99 -7.84 -1.76
C GLY A 93 5.51 -7.45 -1.58
N ILE A 94 4.80 -7.19 -2.68
CA ILE A 94 3.38 -6.82 -2.61
C ILE A 94 2.52 -7.96 -2.03
N LEU A 95 2.90 -9.22 -2.21
CA LEU A 95 2.17 -10.35 -1.62
C LEU A 95 2.22 -10.34 -0.09
N ILE A 96 3.37 -9.95 0.48
CA ILE A 96 3.56 -9.81 1.93
C ILE A 96 2.71 -8.64 2.45
N VAL A 97 2.75 -7.51 1.74
CA VAL A 97 1.93 -6.33 2.08
C VAL A 97 0.44 -6.68 2.06
N LEU A 98 -0.03 -7.35 1.00
CA LEU A 98 -1.43 -7.74 0.84
C LEU A 98 -1.87 -8.76 1.90
N PHE A 99 -0.99 -9.67 2.29
CA PHE A 99 -1.30 -10.61 3.37
C PHE A 99 -1.48 -9.89 4.71
N GLY A 100 -0.55 -8.99 5.07
CA GLY A 100 -0.68 -8.15 6.27
C GLY A 100 -1.92 -7.25 6.21
N MET A 101 -2.20 -6.67 5.04
CA MET A 101 -3.40 -5.88 4.77
C MET A 101 -4.68 -6.70 4.95
N ALA A 102 -4.72 -7.94 4.48
CA ALA A 102 -5.90 -8.80 4.60
C ALA A 102 -6.19 -9.14 6.08
N ILE A 103 -5.16 -9.41 6.88
CA ILE A 103 -5.30 -9.65 8.33
C ILE A 103 -5.81 -8.38 9.01
N ALA A 104 -5.16 -7.24 8.77
CA ALA A 104 -5.55 -5.98 9.38
C ALA A 104 -6.97 -5.55 8.97
N GLY A 105 -7.32 -5.71 7.69
CA GLY A 105 -8.64 -5.44 7.15
C GLY A 105 -9.71 -6.37 7.75
N GLY A 106 -9.38 -7.64 7.98
CA GLY A 106 -10.25 -8.58 8.70
C GLY A 106 -10.52 -8.14 10.15
N VAL A 107 -9.52 -7.63 10.85
CA VAL A 107 -9.70 -7.08 12.21
C VAL A 107 -10.56 -5.81 12.17
N LEU A 108 -10.30 -4.90 11.22
CA LEU A 108 -11.08 -3.68 11.07
C LEU A 108 -12.55 -3.96 10.71
N SER A 109 -12.81 -4.97 9.87
CA SER A 109 -14.17 -5.35 9.51
C SER A 109 -14.95 -5.92 10.69
N LEU A 110 -14.31 -6.73 11.54
CA LEU A 110 -14.90 -7.20 12.79
C LEU A 110 -15.24 -6.05 13.73
N ILE A 111 -14.34 -5.07 13.88
CA ILE A 111 -14.58 -3.87 14.70
C ILE A 111 -15.74 -3.05 14.13
N ALA A 112 -15.79 -2.86 12.80
CA ALA A 112 -16.86 -2.14 12.13
C ALA A 112 -18.21 -2.83 12.33
N MET A 113 -18.26 -4.16 12.21
CA MET A 113 -19.46 -4.97 12.45
C MET A 113 -19.95 -4.84 13.89
N LEU A 114 -19.05 -4.92 14.88
CA LEU A 114 -19.39 -4.73 16.30
C LEU A 114 -19.90 -3.31 16.61
N ARG A 115 -19.51 -2.31 15.80
CA ARG A 115 -19.98 -0.93 15.90
C ARG A 115 -21.21 -0.63 15.04
N GLY A 116 -21.75 -1.62 14.34
CA GLY A 116 -22.89 -1.45 13.42
C GLY A 116 -22.59 -0.56 12.20
N GLN A 117 -21.32 -0.47 11.80
CA GLN A 117 -20.89 0.33 10.64
C GLN A 117 -20.98 -0.51 9.37
N SER A 118 -21.62 0.03 8.33
CA SER A 118 -21.67 -0.61 7.01
C SER A 118 -20.43 -0.35 6.15
N ASP A 119 -19.59 0.60 6.55
CA ASP A 119 -18.40 1.02 5.81
C ASP A 119 -17.29 1.53 6.75
N TYR A 120 -16.03 1.27 6.41
CA TYR A 120 -14.86 1.59 7.22
C TYR A 120 -13.66 1.99 6.36
N ALA A 121 -12.70 2.69 6.98
CA ALA A 121 -11.49 3.16 6.30
C ALA A 121 -10.58 1.97 6.04
N TYR A 122 -10.18 1.74 4.79
CA TYR A 122 -9.35 0.60 4.42
C TYR A 122 -7.86 0.94 4.36
N VAL A 123 -7.49 2.22 4.21
CA VAL A 123 -6.09 2.68 4.23
C VAL A 123 -5.33 2.31 5.51
N PRO A 124 -5.92 2.29 6.72
CA PRO A 124 -5.24 1.77 7.91
C PRO A 124 -4.74 0.33 7.73
N ALA A 125 -5.51 -0.54 7.05
CA ALA A 125 -5.09 -1.91 6.76
C ALA A 125 -3.94 -1.97 5.76
N ILE A 126 -4.01 -1.17 4.69
CA ILE A 126 -2.92 -1.04 3.70
C ILE A 126 -1.62 -0.58 4.40
N THR A 127 -1.73 0.42 5.28
CA THR A 127 -0.61 0.98 6.04
C THR A 127 0.00 -0.08 6.96
N ALA A 128 -0.83 -0.83 7.69
CA ALA A 128 -0.37 -1.92 8.55
C ALA A 128 0.37 -3.02 7.76
N GLY A 129 -0.16 -3.40 6.60
CA GLY A 129 0.50 -4.34 5.69
C GLY A 129 1.87 -3.84 5.22
N PHE A 130 1.98 -2.57 4.85
CA PHE A 130 3.25 -1.96 4.44
C PHE A 130 4.26 -1.90 5.58
N VAL A 131 3.86 -1.46 6.77
CA VAL A 131 4.74 -1.42 7.96
C VAL A 131 5.21 -2.82 8.34
N GLY A 132 4.32 -3.82 8.27
CA GLY A 132 4.67 -5.22 8.49
C GLY A 132 5.72 -5.73 7.50
N TYR A 133 5.58 -5.39 6.21
CA TYR A 133 6.58 -5.69 5.19
C TYR A 133 7.94 -5.05 5.51
N VAL A 134 7.97 -3.77 5.88
CA VAL A 134 9.22 -3.06 6.22
C VAL A 134 9.91 -3.75 7.39
N GLY A 135 9.16 -4.12 8.43
CA GLY A 135 9.69 -4.86 9.58
C GLY A 135 10.23 -6.24 9.20
N PHE A 136 9.51 -6.96 8.33
CA PHE A 136 9.93 -8.28 7.86
C PHE A 136 11.22 -8.23 7.01
N VAL A 137 11.31 -7.31 6.06
CA VAL A 137 12.51 -7.15 5.22
C VAL A 137 13.70 -6.69 6.04
N HIS A 138 13.51 -5.77 6.99
CA HIS A 138 14.58 -5.34 7.88
C HIS A 138 15.11 -6.47 8.77
N PHE A 139 14.27 -7.46 9.11
CA PHE A 139 14.71 -8.61 9.90
C PHE A 139 15.57 -9.61 9.10
N LEU A 140 15.41 -9.65 7.77
CA LEU A 140 16.07 -10.61 6.90
C LEU A 140 17.42 -10.13 6.32
N VAL A 141 17.76 -8.86 6.47
CA VAL A 141 18.97 -8.21 5.92
C VAL A 141 19.86 -7.71 7.05
#